data_AF-A0A6D2JH32-F1
#
_entry.id   AF-A0A6D2JH32-F1
#
_cell.length_a   1.000
_cell.length_b   1.000
_cell.length_c   1.000
_cell.angle_alpha   90.00
_cell.angle_beta   90.00
_cell.angle_gamma   90.00
#
_symmetry.space_group_name_H-M   'P 1'
#
loop_
_entity.id
_entity.type
_entity.pdbx_description
1 polymer ?
#
loop_
_entity_poly.entity_id
_entity_poly.type
_entity_poly.pdbx_seq_one_letter_code
_entity_poly.pdbx_strand_id
1 'polypeptide(L)'
;MLCNLSFQVKALLCERDTETKEETYLLPQGEDRESCQSYLRMLNKDGKYSLMFEEWVTDTPFVISPRITFEVSVLLLGGFMALGYTMATILERNSHVFATN
;
A
#
# COMPACT_ATOMS: atom_id res chain seq x y z
N MET A 1 10.81 7.10 -30.10
CA MET A 1 9.91 8.25 -29.93
C MET A 1 9.32 8.33 -28.51
N LEU A 2 9.01 7.21 -27.84
CA LEU A 2 8.48 7.18 -26.46
C LEU A 2 9.48 7.64 -25.36
N CYS A 3 10.80 7.49 -25.55
CA CYS A 3 11.79 7.95 -24.55
C CYS A 3 11.88 9.49 -24.40
N ASN A 4 11.49 10.28 -25.42
CA ASN A 4 11.55 11.74 -25.33
C ASN A 4 10.40 12.32 -24.50
N LEU A 5 9.28 11.61 -24.39
CA LEU A 5 8.13 12.04 -23.59
C LEU A 5 8.45 11.94 -22.08
N SER A 6 9.16 10.89 -21.68
CA SER A 6 9.66 10.69 -20.30
C SER A 6 10.54 11.85 -19.81
N PHE A 7 11.36 12.43 -20.70
CA PHE A 7 12.31 13.48 -20.33
C PHE A 7 11.63 14.86 -20.18
N GLN A 8 10.62 15.15 -21.01
CA GLN A 8 9.88 16.41 -20.94
C GLN A 8 8.94 16.45 -19.72
N VAL A 9 8.35 15.33 -19.33
CA VAL A 9 7.52 15.22 -18.12
C VAL A 9 8.34 15.49 -16.85
N LYS A 10 9.60 15.03 -16.78
CA LYS A 10 10.50 15.29 -15.63
C LYS A 10 10.82 16.77 -15.40
N ALA A 11 10.82 17.59 -16.45
CA ALA A 11 11.17 19.01 -16.35
C ALA A 11 10.00 19.88 -15.87
N LEU A 12 8.76 19.37 -15.93
CA LEU A 12 7.54 20.09 -15.55
C LEU A 12 7.06 19.78 -14.12
N LEU A 13 7.63 18.76 -13.47
CA LEU A 13 7.23 18.29 -12.15
C LEU A 13 8.18 18.87 -11.08
N CYS A 14 7.79 20.02 -10.54
CA CYS A 14 8.45 20.67 -9.40
C CYS A 14 8.03 19.99 -8.08
N GLU A 15 8.95 20.04 -7.10
CA GLU A 15 8.97 19.36 -5.80
C GLU A 15 9.12 17.83 -5.85
N ARG A 16 10.31 17.37 -5.44
CA ARG A 16 10.65 15.95 -5.25
C ARG A 16 10.40 15.59 -3.79
N ASP A 17 9.20 15.16 -3.48
CA ASP A 17 8.93 14.59 -2.17
C ASP A 17 9.28 13.10 -2.18
N THR A 18 10.13 12.71 -1.23
CA THR A 18 10.43 11.29 -0.99
C THR A 18 9.45 10.78 0.04
N GLU A 19 8.53 9.91 -0.39
CA GLU A 19 7.55 9.25 0.46
C GLU A 19 8.08 7.85 0.83
N THR A 20 8.33 7.65 2.12
CA THR A 20 8.60 6.33 2.73
C THR A 20 7.31 5.78 3.32
N LYS A 21 6.96 4.54 2.97
CA LYS A 21 5.76 3.85 3.44
C LYS A 21 6.13 2.46 3.96
N GLU A 22 5.72 2.16 5.19
CA GLU A 22 5.85 0.84 5.80
C GLU A 22 4.45 0.21 5.94
N GLU A 23 4.29 -1.00 5.42
CA GLU A 23 3.04 -1.75 5.43
C GLU A 23 3.25 -3.15 6.02
N THR A 24 2.50 -3.47 7.07
CA THR A 24 2.46 -4.82 7.64
C THR A 24 1.31 -5.59 7.02
N TYR A 25 1.62 -6.72 6.38
CA TYR A 25 0.65 -7.62 5.76
C TYR A 25 0.22 -8.67 6.80
N LEU A 26 -1.06 -8.72 7.11
CA LEU A 26 -1.68 -9.68 8.02
C LEU A 26 -2.35 -10.79 7.21
N LEU A 27 -1.91 -12.02 7.46
CA LEU A 27 -2.47 -13.25 6.89
C LEU A 27 -3.68 -13.70 7.71
N PRO A 28 -4.86 -13.93 7.11
CA PRO A 28 -6.00 -14.54 7.78
C PRO A 28 -5.69 -15.95 8.31
N GLN A 29 -6.42 -16.39 9.34
CA GLN A 29 -6.26 -17.74 9.86
C GLN A 29 -6.63 -18.78 8.80
N GLY A 30 -5.79 -19.80 8.62
CA GLY A 30 -6.05 -20.93 7.72
C GLY A 30 -5.67 -20.69 6.27
N GLU A 31 -5.30 -19.46 5.90
CA GLU A 31 -4.74 -19.13 4.60
C GLU A 31 -3.25 -19.51 4.53
N ASP A 32 -2.81 -19.91 3.33
CA ASP A 32 -1.41 -20.17 3.06
C ASP A 32 -0.70 -18.89 2.58
N ARG A 33 0.56 -18.69 3.00
CA ARG A 33 1.31 -17.45 2.71
C ARG A 33 1.58 -17.26 1.21
N GLU A 34 1.80 -18.35 0.48
CA GLU A 34 2.23 -18.30 -0.92
C GLU A 34 1.04 -18.07 -1.87
N SER A 35 -0.16 -18.47 -1.44
CA SER A 35 -1.39 -18.40 -2.24
C SER A 35 -2.40 -17.36 -1.77
N CYS A 36 -2.25 -16.78 -0.57
CA CYS A 36 -3.17 -15.78 -0.05
C CYS A 36 -3.22 -14.52 -0.93
N GLN A 37 -4.40 -14.19 -1.44
CA GLN A 37 -4.66 -12.95 -2.18
C GLN A 37 -5.35 -11.89 -1.33
N SER A 38 -5.90 -12.28 -0.18
CA SER A 38 -6.73 -11.45 0.70
C SER A 38 -5.97 -10.96 1.94
N TYR A 39 -4.73 -10.52 1.77
CA TYR A 39 -3.96 -9.92 2.86
C TYR A 39 -4.60 -8.62 3.37
N LEU A 40 -4.73 -8.46 4.68
CA LEU A 40 -5.02 -7.15 5.27
C LEU A 40 -3.73 -6.35 5.40
N ARG A 41 -3.74 -5.07 5.01
CA ARG A 41 -2.57 -4.20 5.12
C ARG A 41 -2.77 -3.20 6.23
N MET A 42 -1.90 -3.28 7.24
CA MET A 42 -1.86 -2.37 8.37
C MET A 42 -0.69 -1.41 8.20
N LEU A 43 -0.97 -0.11 8.27
CA LEU A 43 0.03 0.93 8.27
C LEU A 43 0.16 1.47 9.70
N ASN A 44 1.39 1.70 10.15
CA ASN A 44 1.66 2.45 11.37
C ASN A 44 2.45 3.70 11.00
N LYS A 45 1.91 4.87 11.33
CA LYS A 45 2.61 6.13 11.18
C LYS A 45 2.37 6.98 12.42
N ASP A 46 3.44 7.33 13.12
CA ASP A 46 3.40 8.19 14.31
C ASP A 46 2.40 7.70 15.40
N GLY A 47 2.27 6.38 15.55
CA GLY A 47 1.36 5.75 16.50
C GLY A 47 -0.11 5.68 16.05
N LYS A 48 -0.41 6.16 14.84
CA LYS A 48 -1.72 6.00 14.20
C LYS A 48 -1.70 4.79 13.30
N TYR A 49 -2.70 3.92 13.51
CA TYR A 49 -2.88 2.74 12.69
C TYR A 49 -3.89 3.02 11.58
N SER A 50 -3.62 2.51 10.38
CA SER A 50 -4.59 2.57 9.28
C SER A 50 -4.70 1.22 8.59
N LEU A 51 -5.94 0.79 8.33
CA LEU A 51 -6.21 -0.34 7.45
C LEU A 51 -6.35 0.15 6.03
N MET A 52 -5.71 -0.56 5.11
CA MET A 52 -5.81 -0.31 3.68
C MET A 52 -6.34 -1.56 2.96
N PHE A 53 -7.40 -1.35 2.18
CA PHE A 53 -7.93 -2.31 1.24
C PHE A 53 -7.60 -1.84 -0.16
N GLU A 54 -7.10 -2.75 -0.99
CA GLU A 54 -6.73 -2.47 -2.37
C GLU A 54 -7.02 -3.72 -3.20
N GLU A 55 -7.73 -3.53 -4.31
CA GLU A 55 -8.07 -4.59 -5.26
C GLU A 55 -7.61 -4.17 -6.64
N TRP A 56 -7.09 -5.12 -7.44
CA TRP A 56 -6.59 -4.83 -8.78
C TRP A 56 -7.60 -5.26 -9.83
N VAL A 57 -7.98 -4.33 -10.69
CA VAL A 57 -8.76 -4.57 -11.89
C VAL A 57 -7.85 -4.35 -13.09
N THR A 58 -7.75 -5.35 -13.97
CA THR A 58 -6.96 -5.24 -15.20
C THR A 58 -7.88 -4.86 -16.36
N ASP A 59 -7.60 -3.71 -16.97
CA ASP A 59 -8.22 -3.27 -18.22
C ASP A 59 -7.08 -2.88 -19.16
N THR A 60 -6.58 -3.86 -19.93
CA THR A 60 -5.35 -3.74 -20.73
C THR A 60 -5.45 -2.51 -21.64
N PRO A 61 -4.47 -1.57 -21.64
CA PRO A 61 -3.10 -1.67 -21.13
C PRO A 61 -2.88 -1.19 -19.68
N PHE A 62 -3.93 -0.98 -18.91
CA PHE A 62 -3.88 -0.38 -17.58
C PHE A 62 -4.17 -1.38 -16.46
N VAL A 63 -3.52 -1.16 -15.32
CA VAL A 63 -3.88 -1.78 -14.04
C VAL A 63 -4.51 -0.68 -13.20
N ILE A 64 -5.78 -0.88 -12.84
CA ILE A 64 -6.53 0.05 -11.99
C ILE A 64 -6.62 -0.57 -10.60
N SER A 65 -6.28 0.21 -9.59
CA SER A 65 -6.17 -0.27 -8.21
C SER A 65 -6.92 0.66 -7.27
N PRO A 66 -8.26 0.58 -7.18
CA PRO A 66 -9.02 1.34 -6.19
C PRO A 66 -8.53 1.00 -4.79
N ARG A 67 -8.43 2.03 -3.95
CA ARG A 67 -7.89 1.93 -2.61
C ARG A 67 -8.79 2.64 -1.63
N ILE A 68 -9.05 1.99 -0.50
CA ILE A 68 -9.78 2.58 0.62
C ILE A 68 -8.93 2.42 1.87
N THR A 69 -8.71 3.53 2.58
CA THR A 69 -7.90 3.57 3.80
C THR A 69 -8.71 4.19 4.93
N PHE A 70 -8.70 3.55 6.10
CA PHE A 70 -9.36 4.07 7.30
C PHE A 70 -8.38 4.08 8.47
N GLU A 71 -8.37 5.16 9.25
CA GLU A 71 -7.69 5.18 10.55
C GLU A 71 -8.43 4.26 11.51
N VAL A 72 -7.68 3.43 12.23
CA VAL A 72 -8.21 2.42 13.16
C VAL A 72 -7.53 2.52 14.50
N SER A 73 -8.21 2.07 15.55
CA SER A 73 -7.61 2.00 16.88
C SER A 73 -6.65 0.81 17.00
N VAL A 74 -5.71 0.91 17.95
CA VAL A 74 -4.83 -0.22 18.33
C VAL A 74 -5.61 -1.46 18.79
N LEU A 75 -6.85 -1.27 19.31
CA LEU A 75 -7.72 -2.36 19.72
C LEU A 75 -8.19 -3.21 18.54
N LEU A 76 -8.41 -2.60 17.37
CA LEU A 76 -8.79 -3.35 16.18
C LEU A 76 -7.65 -4.28 15.72
N LEU A 77 -6.40 -3.79 15.77
CA LEU A 77 -5.22 -4.62 15.54
C LEU A 77 -5.17 -5.78 16.54
N GLY A 78 -5.33 -5.51 17.84
CA GLY A 78 -5.41 -6.55 18.87
C GLY A 78 -6.54 -7.57 18.60
N GLY A 79 -7.69 -7.10 18.11
CA GLY A 79 -8.81 -7.93 17.70
C GLY A 79 -8.47 -8.89 16.55
N PHE A 80 -7.79 -8.42 15.50
CA PHE A 80 -7.33 -9.30 14.42
C PHE A 80 -6.37 -10.37 14.91
N MET A 81 -5.40 -9.99 15.75
CA MET A 81 -4.46 -10.96 16.32
C MET A 81 -5.19 -12.03 17.15
N ALA A 82 -6.20 -11.63 17.93
CA ALA A 82 -7.04 -12.57 18.70
C ALA A 82 -7.89 -13.50 17.82
N LEU A 83 -8.28 -13.04 16.63
CA LEU A 83 -8.99 -13.84 15.62
C LEU A 83 -8.05 -14.73 14.79
N GLY A 84 -6.75 -14.77 15.10
CA GLY A 84 -5.79 -15.66 14.46
C GLY A 84 -5.13 -15.08 13.20
N TYR A 85 -5.26 -13.77 12.95
CA TYR A 85 -4.46 -13.12 11.92
C TYR A 85 -2.99 -13.08 12.37
N THR A 86 -2.07 -13.37 11.44
CA THR A 86 -0.64 -13.38 11.73
C THR A 86 0.11 -12.40 10.85
N MET A 87 1.18 -11.78 11.39
CA MET A 87 2.06 -10.93 10.59
C MET A 87 2.81 -11.79 9.57
N ALA A 88 2.54 -11.58 8.30
CA ALA A 88 3.12 -12.33 7.20
C ALA A 88 4.44 -11.75 6.71
N THR A 89 4.41 -10.45 6.39
CA THR A 89 5.56 -9.71 5.87
C THR A 89 5.40 -8.22 6.17
N ILE A 90 6.52 -7.51 6.15
CA ILE A 90 6.58 -6.05 6.25
C ILE A 90 7.21 -5.55 4.94
N LEU A 91 6.52 -4.65 4.26
CA LEU A 91 6.99 -4.02 3.03
C LEU A 91 7.36 -2.56 3.32
N GLU A 92 8.64 -2.25 3.19
CA GLU A 92 9.11 -0.86 3.15
C GLU A 92 9.24 -0.41 1.69
N ARG A 93 8.55 0.68 1.34
CA ARG A 93 8.59 1.28 0.00
C ARG A 93 9.04 2.72 0.11
N ASN A 94 10.14 3.04 -0.57
CA ASN A 94 10.61 4.40 -0.79
C ASN A 94 10.22 4.83 -2.21
N SER A 95 9.54 5.97 -2.34
CA SER A 95 9.09 6.46 -3.63
C SER A 95 9.29 7.95 -3.79
N HIS A 96 9.62 8.36 -5.02
CA HIS A 96 9.62 9.76 -5.40
C HIS A 96 8.26 10.11 -5.96
N VAL A 97 7.54 10.97 -5.27
CA VAL A 97 6.23 11.46 -5.69
C VAL A 97 6.43 12.78 -6.41
N PHE A 98 5.78 12.91 -7.56
CA PHE A 98 5.79 14.11 -8.36
C PHE A 98 4.37 14.67 -8.39
N ALA A 99 4.15 15.82 -7.76
CA ALA A 99 2.88 16.53 -7.80
C ALA A 99 2.98 17.71 -8.76
N THR A 100 1.89 18.00 -9.49
CA THR A 100 1.77 19.28 -10.22
C THR A 100 0.87 20.16 -9.36
N ASN A 101 1.46 21.18 -8.71
CA ASN A 101 0.69 22.21 -8.00
C ASN A 101 -0.21 22.98 -8.96
#